data_AF-A0A3M2H680-F1
#
_entry.id   AF-A0A3M2H680-F1
#
_cell.length_a   1.000
_cell.length_b   1.000
_cell.length_c   1.000
_cell.angle_alpha   90.00
_cell.angle_beta   90.00
_cell.angle_gamma   90.00
#
_symmetry.space_group_name_H-M   'P 1'
#
loop_
_entity.id
_entity.type
_entity.pdbx_description
1 polymer ?
#
loop_
_entity_poly.entity_id
_entity_poly.type
_entity_poly.pdbx_seq_one_letter_code
_entity_poly.pdbx_strand_id
1 'polypeptide(L)'
;MNTAELIQQTESELQAAEGAVEAAQRAFEVAARTGSDCIKERAQQRQAGEEVERLTLRLEYLREQLSDEAEAERASQAADLREQVIGKYCDLLRDYSGIKAQADKLTAQLAKFNQAAEHVIQTDIRKLKALGGEALPREVAHTFIGHTYDARAFEEAWRTTQHLAASGLESGAYQVK
;
A
#
# COMPACT_ATOMS: atom_id res chain seq x y z
N MET A 1 -26.72 5.08 -28.34
CA MET A 1 -25.62 5.84 -28.95
C MET A 1 -24.83 6.49 -27.84
N ASN A 2 -23.51 6.25 -27.81
CA ASN A 2 -22.59 6.91 -26.88
C ASN A 2 -22.26 8.34 -27.37
N THR A 3 -21.88 9.26 -26.49
CA THR A 3 -21.47 10.64 -26.78
C THR A 3 -20.42 10.71 -27.90
N ALA A 4 -19.47 9.78 -27.94
CA ALA A 4 -18.50 9.67 -29.04
C ALA A 4 -19.13 9.32 -30.41
N GLU A 5 -20.14 8.45 -30.44
CA GLU A 5 -20.87 8.11 -31.68
C GLU A 5 -21.73 9.29 -32.15
N LEU A 6 -22.31 10.04 -31.20
CA LEU A 6 -23.07 11.27 -31.49
C LEU A 6 -22.17 12.36 -32.09
N ILE A 7 -20.94 12.50 -31.60
CA ILE A 7 -19.95 13.42 -32.19
C ILE A 7 -19.66 13.02 -33.64
N GLN A 8 -19.33 11.75 -33.90
CA GLN A 8 -19.04 11.29 -35.26
C GLN A 8 -20.20 11.50 -36.23
N GLN A 9 -21.43 11.21 -35.79
CA GLN A 9 -22.62 11.47 -36.59
C GLN A 9 -22.78 12.97 -36.86
N THR A 10 -22.65 13.81 -35.83
CA THR A 10 -22.82 15.27 -35.96
C THR A 10 -21.72 15.89 -36.83
N GLU A 11 -20.49 15.36 -36.80
CA GLU A 11 -19.39 15.77 -37.70
C GLU A 11 -19.71 15.43 -39.15
N SER A 12 -20.27 14.24 -39.43
CA SER A 12 -20.73 13.88 -40.77
C SER A 12 -21.88 14.75 -41.25
N GLU A 13 -22.83 15.08 -40.38
CA GLU A 13 -23.94 15.98 -40.68
C GLU A 13 -23.45 17.41 -40.93
N LEU A 14 -22.49 17.89 -40.14
CA LEU A 14 -21.87 19.21 -40.32
C LEU A 14 -21.17 19.31 -41.67
N GLN A 15 -20.37 18.30 -42.04
CA GLN A 15 -19.68 18.29 -43.33
C GLN A 15 -20.67 18.30 -44.51
N ALA A 16 -21.80 17.60 -44.38
CA ALA A 16 -22.86 17.63 -45.38
C ALA A 16 -23.53 19.01 -45.45
N ALA A 17 -23.79 19.65 -44.31
CA ALA A 17 -24.37 20.99 -44.24
C ALA A 17 -23.44 22.07 -44.81
N GLU A 18 -22.13 22.00 -44.53
CA GLU A 18 -21.10 22.87 -45.12
C GLU A 18 -21.09 22.73 -46.65
N GLY A 19 -21.15 21.50 -47.16
CA GLY A 19 -21.29 21.24 -48.60
C GLY A 19 -22.58 21.84 -49.20
N ALA A 20 -23.68 21.82 -48.45
CA ALA A 20 -24.94 22.44 -48.86
C ALA A 20 -24.85 23.97 -48.90
N VAL A 21 -24.14 24.60 -47.96
CA VAL A 21 -23.87 26.04 -47.96
C VAL A 21 -23.07 26.43 -49.21
N GLU A 22 -22.00 25.71 -49.53
CA GLU A 22 -21.21 25.96 -50.73
C GLU A 22 -22.05 25.82 -52.00
N ALA A 23 -22.88 24.77 -52.07
CA ALA A 23 -23.77 24.54 -53.21
C ALA A 23 -24.80 25.67 -53.36
N ALA A 24 -25.43 26.10 -52.27
CA ALA A 24 -26.38 27.20 -52.26
C ALA A 24 -25.72 28.54 -52.64
N GLN A 25 -24.49 28.78 -52.20
CA GLN A 25 -23.73 29.97 -52.58
C GLN A 25 -23.45 30.00 -54.09
N ARG A 26 -23.02 28.87 -54.67
CA ARG A 26 -22.81 28.77 -56.13
C ARG A 26 -24.11 28.96 -56.90
N ALA A 27 -25.23 28.38 -56.43
CA ALA A 27 -26.53 28.54 -57.04
C ALA A 27 -27.01 30.01 -57.02
N PHE A 28 -26.80 30.71 -55.90
CA PHE A 28 -27.08 32.14 -55.78
C PHE A 28 -26.24 32.98 -56.75
N GLU A 29 -24.93 32.72 -56.87
CA GLU A 29 -24.06 33.42 -57.82
C GLU A 29 -24.50 33.23 -59.27
N VAL A 30 -24.94 32.03 -59.63
CA VAL A 30 -25.50 31.73 -60.96
C VAL A 30 -26.82 32.48 -61.16
N ALA A 31 -27.72 32.48 -60.18
CA ALA A 31 -28.98 33.19 -60.25
C ALA A 31 -28.78 34.70 -60.43
N ALA A 32 -27.85 35.29 -59.68
CA ALA A 32 -27.50 36.70 -59.76
C ALA A 32 -26.97 37.13 -61.15
N ARG A 33 -26.24 36.23 -61.84
CA ARG A 33 -25.72 36.49 -63.19
C ARG A 33 -26.76 36.27 -64.30
N THR A 34 -27.71 35.36 -64.07
CA THR A 34 -28.70 34.94 -65.08
C THR A 34 -30.04 35.65 -64.95
N GLY A 35 -30.26 36.42 -63.89
CA GLY A 35 -31.54 37.07 -63.59
C GLY A 35 -32.62 36.10 -63.09
N SER A 36 -32.22 34.90 -62.64
CA SER A 36 -33.10 33.92 -62.00
C SER A 36 -33.48 34.35 -60.57
N ASP A 37 -34.32 33.57 -59.89
CA ASP A 37 -34.88 33.91 -58.57
C ASP A 37 -33.83 33.91 -57.44
N CYS A 38 -33.12 35.03 -57.32
CA CYS A 38 -32.08 35.25 -56.32
C CYS A 38 -32.62 35.27 -54.89
N ILE A 39 -33.91 35.53 -54.68
CA ILE A 39 -34.51 35.63 -53.34
C ILE A 39 -34.61 34.22 -52.75
N LYS A 40 -35.08 33.26 -53.54
CA LYS A 40 -35.17 31.86 -53.14
C LYS A 40 -33.80 31.27 -52.83
N GLU A 41 -32.81 31.48 -53.71
CA GLU A 41 -31.45 30.96 -53.50
C GLU A 41 -30.77 31.59 -52.27
N ARG A 42 -31.00 32.89 -52.01
CA ARG A 42 -30.49 33.56 -50.80
C ARG A 42 -31.13 33.05 -49.52
N ALA A 43 -32.41 32.69 -49.55
CA ALA A 43 -33.09 32.09 -48.41
C ALA A 43 -32.52 30.69 -48.10
N GLN A 44 -32.26 29.89 -49.13
CA GLN A 44 -31.62 28.57 -48.98
C GLN A 44 -30.20 28.66 -48.43
N GLN A 45 -29.40 29.63 -48.90
CA GLN A 45 -28.06 29.88 -48.36
C GLN A 45 -28.09 30.24 -46.87
N ARG A 46 -29.04 31.08 -46.43
CA ARG A 46 -29.21 31.42 -45.01
C ARG A 46 -29.60 30.22 -44.17
N GLN A 47 -30.57 29.44 -44.63
CA GLN A 47 -31.03 28.25 -43.92
C GLN A 47 -29.90 27.22 -43.75
N ALA A 48 -29.09 27.01 -44.79
CA ALA A 48 -27.92 26.13 -44.70
C ALA A 48 -26.87 26.68 -43.73
N GLY A 49 -26.66 28.00 -43.69
CA GLY A 49 -25.76 28.64 -42.73
C GLY A 49 -26.22 28.49 -41.28
N GLU A 50 -27.51 28.66 -41.01
CA GLU A 50 -28.11 28.45 -39.69
C GLU A 50 -27.98 26.98 -39.24
N GLU A 51 -28.08 26.03 -40.17
CA GLU A 51 -27.89 24.61 -39.88
C GLU A 51 -26.43 24.27 -39.52
N VAL A 52 -25.45 24.85 -40.23
CA VAL A 52 -24.02 24.74 -39.89
C VAL A 52 -23.74 25.30 -38.49
N GLU A 53 -24.28 26.47 -38.17
CA GLU A 53 -24.11 27.10 -36.85
C GLU A 53 -24.70 26.21 -35.73
N ARG A 54 -25.92 25.69 -35.95
CA ARG A 54 -26.57 24.78 -35.00
C ARG A 54 -25.74 23.51 -34.77
N LEU A 55 -25.23 22.88 -35.84
CA LEU A 55 -24.44 21.65 -35.75
C LEU A 55 -23.07 21.90 -35.11
N THR A 56 -22.47 23.06 -35.35
CA THR A 56 -21.21 23.48 -34.72
C THR A 56 -21.39 23.63 -33.21
N LEU A 57 -22.40 24.38 -32.75
CA LEU A 57 -22.71 24.52 -31.33
C LEU A 57 -23.05 23.17 -30.67
N ARG A 58 -23.74 22.28 -31.41
CA ARG A 58 -24.03 20.92 -30.95
C ARG A 58 -22.75 20.12 -30.73
N LEU A 59 -21.77 20.22 -31.63
CA LEU A 59 -20.48 19.54 -31.49
C LEU A 59 -19.67 20.07 -30.32
N GLU A 60 -19.64 21.39 -30.11
CA GLU A 60 -18.97 21.99 -28.96
C GLU A 60 -19.54 21.44 -27.65
N TYR A 61 -20.87 21.43 -27.52
CA TYR A 61 -21.54 20.87 -26.36
C TYR A 61 -21.23 19.38 -26.16
N LEU A 62 -21.30 18.56 -27.22
CA LEU A 62 -21.02 17.13 -27.11
C LEU A 62 -19.56 16.85 -26.73
N ARG A 63 -18.62 17.67 -27.19
CA ARG A 63 -17.19 17.56 -26.82
C ARG A 63 -16.95 17.92 -25.36
N GLU A 64 -17.64 18.95 -24.86
CA GLU A 64 -17.61 19.31 -23.43
C GLU A 64 -18.18 18.16 -22.59
N GLN A 65 -19.35 17.62 -22.96
CA GLN A 65 -19.94 16.46 -22.30
C GLN A 65 -18.99 15.24 -22.26
N LEU A 66 -18.32 14.94 -23.37
CA LEU A 66 -17.38 13.81 -23.42
C LEU A 66 -16.18 14.03 -22.49
N SER A 67 -15.72 15.29 -22.35
CA SER A 67 -14.66 15.65 -21.41
C SER A 67 -15.11 15.41 -19.96
N ASP A 68 -16.31 15.88 -19.60
CA ASP A 68 -16.88 15.71 -18.28
C ASP A 68 -17.09 14.23 -17.92
N GLU A 69 -17.57 13.42 -18.87
CA GLU A 69 -17.71 11.97 -18.72
C GLU A 69 -16.37 11.29 -18.44
N ALA A 70 -15.33 11.67 -19.18
CA ALA A 70 -13.98 11.13 -18.99
C ALA A 70 -13.38 11.54 -17.63
N GLU A 71 -13.63 12.78 -17.17
CA GLU A 71 -13.20 13.23 -15.85
C GLU A 71 -13.94 12.50 -14.72
N ALA A 72 -15.25 12.32 -14.86
CA ALA A 72 -16.06 11.56 -13.92
C ALA A 72 -15.59 10.10 -13.82
N GLU A 73 -15.27 9.47 -14.95
CA GLU A 73 -14.74 8.11 -14.97
C GLU A 73 -13.37 8.02 -14.27
N ARG A 74 -12.44 8.95 -14.56
CA ARG A 74 -11.15 9.02 -13.87
C ARG A 74 -11.31 9.22 -12.36
N ALA A 75 -12.25 10.08 -11.94
CA ALA A 75 -12.54 10.31 -10.53
C ALA A 75 -13.09 9.04 -9.85
N SER A 76 -13.98 8.30 -10.52
CA SER A 76 -14.50 7.02 -10.04
C SER A 76 -13.38 5.98 -9.89
N GLN A 77 -12.55 5.80 -10.91
CA GLN A 77 -11.42 4.88 -10.86
C GLN A 77 -10.42 5.23 -9.75
N ALA A 78 -10.17 6.53 -9.53
CA ALA A 78 -9.32 6.99 -8.44
C ALA A 78 -9.92 6.70 -7.05
N ALA A 79 -11.25 6.83 -6.91
CA ALA A 79 -11.95 6.48 -5.68
C ALA A 79 -11.86 4.97 -5.38
N ASP A 80 -12.06 4.11 -6.39
CA ASP A 80 -11.93 2.66 -6.25
C ASP A 80 -10.51 2.24 -5.86
N LEU A 81 -9.48 2.83 -6.50
CA LEU A 81 -8.08 2.59 -6.14
C LEU A 81 -7.77 3.05 -4.71
N ARG A 82 -8.29 4.20 -4.30
CA ARG A 82 -8.15 4.71 -2.93
C ARG A 82 -8.74 3.71 -1.92
N GLU A 83 -9.93 3.20 -2.18
CA GLU A 83 -10.58 2.23 -1.28
C GLU A 83 -9.79 0.93 -1.20
N GLN A 84 -9.27 0.43 -2.33
CA GLN A 84 -8.39 -0.75 -2.34
C GLN A 84 -7.11 -0.54 -1.53
N VAL A 85 -6.48 0.63 -1.64
CA VAL A 85 -5.27 0.96 -0.87
C VAL A 85 -5.59 1.05 0.62
N ILE A 86 -6.68 1.71 1.00
CA ILE A 86 -7.14 1.77 2.40
C ILE A 86 -7.39 0.37 2.94
N GLY A 87 -8.09 -0.49 2.19
CA GLY A 87 -8.33 -1.88 2.55
C GLY A 87 -7.04 -2.64 2.84
N LYS A 88 -6.06 -2.56 1.93
CA LYS A 88 -4.74 -3.20 2.12
C LYS A 88 -3.99 -2.68 3.36
N TYR A 89 -4.07 -1.38 3.64
CA TYR A 89 -3.47 -0.83 4.86
C TYR A 89 -4.16 -1.32 6.14
N CYS A 90 -5.49 -1.43 6.13
CA CYS A 90 -6.26 -1.99 7.24
C CYS A 90 -5.89 -3.45 7.53
N ASP A 91 -5.74 -4.27 6.47
CA ASP A 91 -5.31 -5.66 6.60
C ASP A 91 -3.89 -5.75 7.16
N LEU A 92 -2.95 -4.95 6.64
CA LEU A 92 -1.58 -4.89 7.14
C LEU A 92 -1.50 -4.49 8.63
N LEU A 93 -2.32 -3.51 9.05
CA LEU A 93 -2.40 -3.10 10.46
C LEU A 93 -2.92 -4.23 11.34
N ARG A 94 -3.91 -5.00 10.86
CA ARG A 94 -4.43 -6.16 11.58
C ARG A 94 -3.36 -7.24 11.71
N ASP A 95 -2.64 -7.54 10.64
CA ASP A 95 -1.55 -8.52 10.67
C ASP A 95 -0.43 -8.11 11.61
N TYR A 96 0.00 -6.84 11.56
CA TYR A 96 1.00 -6.30 12.47
C TYR A 96 0.55 -6.41 13.94
N SER A 97 -0.73 -6.15 14.23
CA SER A 97 -1.27 -6.30 15.58
C SER A 97 -1.22 -7.76 16.07
N GLY A 98 -1.44 -8.72 15.18
CA GLY A 98 -1.29 -10.15 15.45
C GLY A 98 0.15 -10.55 15.72
N ILE A 99 1.10 -10.10 14.88
CA ILE A 99 2.53 -10.34 15.06
C ILE A 99 3.02 -9.77 16.38
N LYS A 100 2.63 -8.52 16.70
CA LYS A 100 2.98 -7.88 17.97
C LYS A 100 2.47 -8.68 19.18
N ALA A 101 1.21 -9.12 19.15
CA ALA A 101 0.65 -9.92 20.24
C ALA A 101 1.38 -11.26 20.44
N GLN A 102 1.83 -11.90 19.35
CA GLN A 102 2.65 -13.11 19.43
C GLN A 102 4.05 -12.82 20.00
N ALA A 103 4.69 -11.73 19.58
CA ALA A 103 5.98 -11.30 20.11
C ALA A 103 5.91 -10.99 21.62
N ASP A 104 4.85 -10.31 22.07
CA ASP A 104 4.61 -10.02 23.49
C ASP A 104 4.45 -11.31 24.31
N LYS A 105 3.74 -12.32 23.76
CA LYS A 105 3.58 -13.64 24.40
C LYS A 105 4.91 -14.38 24.53
N LEU A 106 5.73 -14.40 23.48
CA LEU A 106 7.05 -15.02 23.50
C LEU A 106 7.98 -14.32 24.50
N THR A 107 7.95 -12.99 24.53
CA THR A 107 8.72 -12.18 25.49
C THR A 107 8.33 -12.50 26.93
N ALA A 108 7.03 -12.61 27.21
CA ALA A 108 6.53 -13.01 28.53
C ALA A 108 6.93 -14.45 28.92
N GLN A 109 6.97 -15.38 27.96
CA GLN A 109 7.45 -16.75 28.20
C GLN A 109 8.95 -16.78 28.49
N LEU A 110 9.75 -16.02 27.75
CA LEU A 110 11.19 -15.85 27.97
C LEU A 110 11.48 -15.28 29.36
N ALA A 111 10.72 -14.26 29.78
CA ALA A 111 10.85 -13.69 31.13
C ALA A 111 10.59 -14.73 32.23
N LYS A 112 9.54 -15.57 32.07
CA LYS A 112 9.24 -16.66 33.01
C LYS A 112 10.33 -17.72 33.03
N PHE A 113 10.87 -18.09 31.87
CA PHE A 113 11.96 -19.04 31.76
C PHE A 113 13.22 -18.52 32.47
N ASN A 114 13.58 -17.25 32.25
CA ASN A 114 14.73 -16.63 32.92
C ASN A 114 14.55 -16.57 34.44
N GLN A 115 13.36 -16.23 34.94
CA GLN A 115 13.08 -16.27 36.39
C GLN A 115 13.20 -17.69 36.98
N ALA A 116 12.71 -18.70 36.26
CA ALA A 116 12.84 -20.09 36.69
C ALA A 116 14.30 -20.54 36.69
N ALA A 117 15.07 -20.18 35.66
CA ALA A 117 16.50 -20.48 35.56
C ALA A 117 17.28 -19.79 36.69
N GLU A 118 17.00 -18.53 36.98
CA GLU A 118 17.61 -17.79 38.09
C GLU A 118 17.29 -18.45 39.44
N HIS A 119 16.05 -18.88 39.66
CA HIS A 119 15.66 -19.60 40.88
C HIS A 119 16.40 -20.94 41.03
N VAL A 120 16.56 -21.70 39.94
CA VAL A 120 17.33 -22.95 39.95
C VAL A 120 18.79 -22.68 40.30
N ILE A 121 19.42 -21.70 39.65
CA ILE A 121 20.81 -21.29 39.92
C ILE A 121 20.97 -20.87 41.38
N GLN A 122 20.07 -20.05 41.92
CA GLN A 122 20.12 -19.61 43.32
C GLN A 122 19.94 -20.79 44.29
N THR A 123 19.04 -21.73 43.98
CA THR A 123 18.82 -22.93 44.79
C THR A 123 20.07 -23.81 44.82
N ASP A 124 20.70 -24.00 43.67
CA ASP A 124 21.91 -24.81 43.54
C ASP A 124 23.10 -24.14 44.23
N ILE A 125 23.25 -22.82 44.13
CA ILE A 125 24.25 -22.05 44.92
C ILE A 125 24.02 -22.19 46.42
N ARG A 126 22.76 -22.14 46.89
CA ARG A 126 22.45 -22.34 48.32
C ARG A 126 22.78 -23.75 48.78
N LYS A 127 22.46 -24.78 47.99
CA LYS A 127 22.85 -26.16 48.27
C LYS A 127 24.37 -26.32 48.32
N LEU A 128 25.10 -25.73 47.36
CA LEU A 128 26.57 -25.75 47.33
C LEU A 128 27.19 -25.07 48.56
N LYS A 129 26.66 -23.92 48.98
CA LYS A 129 27.11 -23.24 50.20
C LYS A 129 26.80 -24.03 51.47
N ALA A 130 25.66 -24.72 51.51
CA ALA A 130 25.27 -25.56 52.65
C ALA A 130 26.16 -26.81 52.78
N LEU A 131 26.70 -27.31 51.66
CA LEU A 131 27.67 -28.40 51.61
C LEU A 131 29.09 -27.99 52.03
N GLY A 132 29.28 -26.83 52.69
CA GLY A 132 30.57 -26.25 53.04
C GLY A 132 31.63 -27.26 53.51
N GLY A 133 32.48 -27.70 52.58
CA GLY A 133 33.60 -28.62 52.80
C GLY A 133 33.29 -30.13 52.67
N GLU A 134 32.05 -30.53 52.42
CA GLU A 134 31.66 -31.92 52.18
C GLU A 134 31.59 -32.25 50.68
N ALA A 135 31.84 -33.52 50.34
CA ALA A 135 31.79 -33.97 48.95
C ALA A 135 30.37 -33.84 48.38
N LEU A 136 30.24 -33.26 47.19
CA LEU A 136 28.98 -33.10 46.48
C LEU A 136 28.25 -34.46 46.33
N PRO A 137 26.95 -34.54 46.68
CA PRO A 137 26.14 -35.73 46.39
C PRO A 137 26.22 -36.08 44.90
N ARG A 138 26.36 -37.36 44.57
CA ARG A 138 26.57 -37.85 43.19
C ARG A 138 25.56 -37.27 42.19
N GLU A 139 24.32 -37.09 42.61
CA GLU A 139 23.23 -36.55 41.79
C GLU A 139 23.45 -35.10 41.30
N VAL A 140 24.18 -34.28 42.06
CA VAL A 140 24.52 -32.88 41.71
C VAL A 140 25.89 -32.80 41.02
N ALA A 141 26.77 -33.76 41.29
CA ALA A 141 28.10 -33.85 40.70
C ALA A 141 28.09 -34.15 39.19
N HIS A 142 26.98 -34.66 38.63
CA HIS A 142 26.87 -34.91 37.19
C HIS A 142 26.67 -33.63 36.36
N THR A 143 26.18 -32.55 36.97
CA THR A 143 25.96 -31.27 36.30
C THR A 143 27.23 -30.42 36.23
N PHE A 144 28.21 -30.70 37.09
CA PHE A 144 29.52 -30.04 37.14
C PHE A 144 30.60 -31.03 36.72
N ILE A 145 31.18 -30.86 35.53
CA ILE A 145 32.20 -31.76 34.99
C ILE A 145 33.46 -31.70 35.88
N GLY A 146 33.78 -32.81 36.55
CA GLY A 146 34.99 -33.00 37.36
C GLY A 146 34.70 -33.52 38.77
N HIS A 147 34.97 -34.80 39.04
CA HIS A 147 34.55 -35.54 40.24
C HIS A 147 35.24 -35.16 41.57
N THR A 148 35.89 -34.01 41.66
CA THR A 148 36.52 -33.51 42.89
C THR A 148 36.24 -32.03 43.05
N TYR A 149 35.48 -31.67 44.09
CA TYR A 149 35.26 -30.29 44.48
C TYR A 149 36.57 -29.72 45.05
N ASP A 150 37.21 -28.81 44.32
CA ASP A 150 38.30 -27.99 44.82
C ASP A 150 37.75 -26.61 45.20
N ALA A 151 37.75 -26.32 46.50
CA ALA A 151 37.24 -25.08 47.06
C ALA A 151 37.97 -23.84 46.50
N ARG A 152 39.25 -23.94 46.13
CA ARG A 152 40.00 -22.82 45.54
C ARG A 152 39.62 -22.57 44.09
N ALA A 153 39.46 -23.63 43.31
CA ALA A 153 39.00 -23.54 41.93
C ALA A 153 37.58 -22.99 41.85
N PHE A 154 36.70 -23.38 42.79
CA PHE A 154 35.35 -22.82 42.89
C PHE A 154 35.36 -21.33 43.28
N GLU A 155 36.17 -20.91 44.26
CA GLU A 155 36.27 -19.49 44.63
C GLU A 155 36.82 -18.63 43.50
N GLU A 156 37.82 -19.12 42.75
CA GLU A 156 38.35 -18.42 41.57
C GLU A 156 37.27 -18.33 40.48
N ALA A 157 36.64 -19.44 40.10
CA ALA A 157 35.56 -19.44 39.10
C ALA A 157 34.40 -18.53 39.52
N TRP A 158 34.03 -18.52 40.79
CA TRP A 158 32.98 -17.66 41.35
C TRP A 158 33.35 -16.18 41.29
N ARG A 159 34.58 -15.81 41.65
CA ARG A 159 35.08 -14.43 41.53
C ARG A 159 35.16 -13.99 40.07
N THR A 160 35.61 -14.85 39.17
CA THR A 160 35.66 -14.55 37.73
C THR A 160 34.25 -14.33 37.17
N THR A 161 33.29 -15.15 37.58
CA THR A 161 31.88 -15.00 37.15
C THR A 161 31.27 -13.70 37.67
N GLN A 162 31.53 -13.32 38.92
CA GLN A 162 31.09 -12.03 39.47
C GLN A 162 31.76 -10.84 38.76
N HIS A 163 33.02 -10.97 38.36
CA HIS A 163 33.73 -9.93 37.62
C HIS A 163 33.19 -9.76 36.18
N LEU A 164 32.77 -10.85 35.54
CA LEU A 164 32.12 -10.85 34.23
C LEU A 164 30.69 -10.29 34.28
N ALA A 165 29.93 -10.61 35.33
CA ALA A 165 28.61 -10.03 35.59
C ALA A 165 28.69 -8.52 35.84
N ALA A 166 29.68 -8.05 36.63
CA ALA A 166 29.93 -6.63 36.83
C ALA A 166 30.37 -5.89 35.53
N SER A 167 30.83 -6.63 34.52
CA SER A 167 31.23 -6.11 33.22
C SER A 167 30.11 -6.13 32.16
N GLY A 168 28.87 -6.48 32.56
CA GLY A 168 27.70 -6.49 31.67
C GLY A 168 27.63 -7.66 30.68
N LEU A 169 28.47 -8.69 30.85
CA LEU A 169 28.51 -9.90 30.01
C LEU A 169 27.87 -11.08 30.75
N GLU A 170 26.61 -10.93 31.15
CA GLU A 170 25.90 -11.91 32.00
C GLU A 170 25.55 -13.22 31.26
N SER A 171 25.61 -13.26 29.94
CA SER A 171 25.22 -14.43 29.13
C SER A 171 26.36 -15.39 28.75
N GLY A 172 27.63 -15.05 29.05
CA GLY A 172 28.79 -15.78 28.53
C GLY A 172 29.36 -16.89 29.43
N ALA A 173 28.93 -17.00 30.69
CA ALA A 173 29.67 -17.80 31.69
C ALA A 173 29.41 -19.32 31.66
N TYR A 174 28.56 -19.84 30.77
CA TYR A 174 28.29 -21.28 30.64
C TYR A 174 28.55 -21.84 29.24
N GLN A 175 29.63 -21.41 28.59
CA GLN A 175 30.26 -22.20 27.53
C GLN A 175 31.68 -22.56 27.96
N VAL A 176 31.80 -23.66 28.69
CA VAL A 176 33.08 -24.34 28.92
C VAL A 176 33.13 -25.53 27.96
N LYS A 177 34.14 -25.55 27.08
CA LYS A 177 34.56 -26.75 26.34
C LYS A 177 35.27 -27.72 27.27
#